data_AF-A0A5B8VIL5-F1
#
_entry.id   AF-A0A5B8VIL5-F1
#
_cell.length_a   1.000
_cell.length_b   1.000
_cell.length_c   1.000
_cell.angle_alpha   90.00
_cell.angle_beta   90.00
_cell.angle_gamma   90.00
#
_symmetry.space_group_name_H-M   'P 1'
#
loop_
_entity.id
_entity.type
_entity.pdbx_description
1 polymer ?
#
loop_
_entity_poly.entity_id
_entity_poly.type
_entity_poly.pdbx_seq_one_letter_code
_entity_poly.pdbx_strand_id
1 'polypeptide(L)'
;MVAHAGSKKRNPALSLDANVWSAPRWIGNNQFWSQDMCDYVVKWIQGLKSTHGLTLDAIGLRNERGVNIDYVKMLHRTLNNNGLAQVKIHGFDNWQKDKFDWATKMIADTTLRSAVAILSAHTLSEIPAPDSIQLLAKDLHKPIWNTEEHVYLNGFDCALGIVDAFNKNYIISGATKIVNWYLCGSTYSIEPFSQQPPMLIARQPWSGHYQIREALWGYAHYGQFTAADWQYVNGGCDTLKEGGSYVTLKVPDRGDYSIIIETRGAKSTQQLNFEIKGGLSRGALAVWKSDWHAQFIRQTDILPQNGHFSITLDTGAIYSLTTTRGQQKGSFSDTLSAHSFPFPYQDNFDQYKNPKAYGYLPSYTADIAGVFEISLRTDKRGNCLKQVLAEKPQCWAPEWEPYTIIGDPNWTDYEVSVDMMIDNQGAAGSWDA
;
A
#
# COMPACT_ATOMS: atom_id res chain seq x y z
N MET A 1 -7.76 -10.12 2.79
CA MET A 1 -9.11 -9.90 2.17
C MET A 1 -10.14 -9.26 3.11
N VAL A 2 -10.19 -9.61 4.40
CA VAL A 2 -11.09 -8.95 5.39
C VAL A 2 -10.88 -7.43 5.44
N ALA A 3 -9.63 -6.98 5.36
CA ALA A 3 -9.29 -5.56 5.27
C ALA A 3 -9.95 -4.87 4.06
N HIS A 4 -9.87 -5.45 2.85
CA HIS A 4 -10.47 -4.85 1.64
C HIS A 4 -12.00 -4.76 1.71
N ALA A 5 -12.67 -5.79 2.24
CA ALA A 5 -14.12 -5.77 2.44
C ALA A 5 -14.52 -4.70 3.48
N GLY A 6 -13.75 -4.57 4.57
CA GLY A 6 -13.92 -3.52 5.57
C GLY A 6 -13.68 -2.12 5.00
N SER A 7 -12.69 -1.97 4.10
CA SER A 7 -12.37 -0.70 3.44
C SER A 7 -13.44 -0.28 2.46
N LYS A 8 -13.92 -1.17 1.58
CA LYS A 8 -15.00 -0.87 0.63
C LYS A 8 -16.33 -0.54 1.28
N LYS A 9 -16.62 -1.10 2.47
CA LYS A 9 -17.79 -0.69 3.27
C LYS A 9 -17.68 0.75 3.77
N ARG A 10 -16.48 1.22 4.09
CA ARG A 10 -16.22 2.60 4.56
C ARG A 10 -16.14 3.60 3.40
N ASN A 11 -15.53 3.19 2.31
CA ASN A 11 -15.42 3.99 1.09
C ASN A 11 -15.65 3.10 -0.15
N PRO A 12 -16.88 3.06 -0.69
CA PRO A 12 -17.20 2.28 -1.88
C PRO A 12 -16.38 2.68 -3.12
N ALA A 13 -15.91 3.93 -3.17
CA ALA A 13 -15.18 4.49 -4.30
C ALA A 13 -13.68 4.13 -4.34
N LEU A 14 -13.15 3.44 -3.33
CA LEU A 14 -11.74 3.00 -3.34
C LEU A 14 -11.42 2.16 -4.58
N SER A 15 -10.29 2.38 -5.25
CA SER A 15 -9.78 1.38 -6.20
C SER A 15 -9.16 0.21 -5.45
N LEU A 16 -9.17 -0.99 -6.06
CA LEU A 16 -8.47 -2.18 -5.60
C LEU A 16 -7.46 -2.63 -6.64
N ASP A 17 -6.20 -2.65 -6.27
CA ASP A 17 -5.12 -3.26 -7.02
C ASP A 17 -4.42 -4.34 -6.21
N ALA A 18 -3.68 -5.21 -6.90
CA ALA A 18 -2.96 -6.33 -6.29
C ALA A 18 -1.65 -6.58 -7.03
N ASN A 19 -0.69 -7.20 -6.37
CA ASN A 19 0.55 -7.71 -6.98
C ASN A 19 0.88 -9.08 -6.38
N VAL A 20 1.72 -9.87 -7.06
CA VAL A 20 2.13 -11.19 -6.58
C VAL A 20 3.58 -11.17 -6.12
N TRP A 21 3.85 -11.61 -4.89
CA TRP A 21 5.22 -11.77 -4.38
C TRP A 21 5.74 -13.20 -4.67
N SER A 22 5.00 -14.19 -4.17
CA SER A 22 5.37 -15.61 -4.18
C SER A 22 4.25 -16.47 -4.77
N ALA A 23 4.57 -17.71 -5.12
CA ALA A 23 3.59 -18.68 -5.63
C ALA A 23 3.77 -20.06 -5.00
N PRO A 24 2.72 -20.89 -4.88
CA PRO A 24 2.86 -22.30 -4.55
C PRO A 24 3.84 -23.03 -5.49
N ARG A 25 4.54 -24.05 -4.95
CA ARG A 25 5.59 -24.80 -5.68
C ARG A 25 5.07 -25.50 -6.93
N TRP A 26 3.85 -26.02 -6.88
CA TRP A 26 3.22 -26.79 -7.96
C TRP A 26 2.86 -25.95 -9.18
N ILE A 27 2.73 -24.63 -9.05
CA ILE A 27 2.38 -23.75 -10.17
C ILE A 27 3.46 -23.83 -11.25
N GLY A 28 3.06 -24.20 -12.47
CA GLY A 28 3.92 -24.19 -13.65
C GLY A 28 5.10 -25.14 -13.52
N ASN A 29 4.99 -26.21 -12.72
CA ASN A 29 6.13 -27.05 -12.35
C ASN A 29 7.33 -26.22 -11.84
N ASN A 30 7.06 -25.25 -10.96
CA ASN A 30 8.02 -24.29 -10.41
C ASN A 30 8.61 -23.31 -11.42
N GLN A 31 7.86 -23.05 -12.49
CA GLN A 31 8.09 -21.93 -13.39
C GLN A 31 6.99 -20.89 -13.15
N PHE A 32 7.36 -19.79 -12.49
CA PHE A 32 6.42 -18.73 -12.16
C PHE A 32 5.76 -18.12 -13.40
N TRP A 33 6.56 -17.88 -14.44
CA TRP A 33 6.11 -17.24 -15.68
C TRP A 33 5.43 -18.25 -16.61
N SER A 34 4.33 -18.83 -16.16
CA SER A 34 3.62 -19.93 -16.82
C SER A 34 2.14 -19.65 -17.03
N GLN A 35 1.49 -20.45 -17.89
CA GLN A 35 0.04 -20.40 -18.08
C GLN A 35 -0.69 -20.75 -16.78
N ASP A 36 -0.19 -21.73 -16.03
CA ASP A 36 -0.74 -22.11 -14.72
C ASP A 36 -0.79 -20.93 -13.74
N MET A 37 0.22 -20.06 -13.75
CA MET A 37 0.22 -18.85 -12.93
C MET A 37 -0.83 -17.84 -13.42
N CYS A 38 -1.03 -17.70 -14.73
CA CYS A 38 -2.10 -16.87 -15.27
C CYS A 38 -3.49 -17.39 -14.83
N ASP A 39 -3.69 -18.71 -14.89
CA ASP A 39 -4.93 -19.36 -14.49
C ASP A 39 -5.15 -19.21 -12.97
N TYR A 40 -4.09 -19.32 -12.17
CA TYR A 40 -4.11 -19.07 -10.73
C TYR A 40 -4.54 -17.63 -10.41
N VAL A 41 -3.93 -16.62 -11.06
CA VAL A 41 -4.33 -15.20 -10.89
C VAL A 41 -5.79 -15.00 -11.25
N VAL A 42 -6.24 -15.55 -12.39
CA VAL A 42 -7.64 -15.46 -12.83
C VAL A 42 -8.58 -16.09 -11.79
N LYS A 43 -8.26 -17.27 -11.27
CA LYS A 43 -9.06 -17.93 -10.23
C LYS A 43 -9.10 -17.11 -8.93
N TRP A 44 -8.00 -16.48 -8.54
CA TRP A 44 -7.96 -15.59 -7.40
C TRP A 44 -8.88 -14.36 -7.59
N ILE A 45 -8.83 -13.72 -8.77
CA ILE A 45 -9.70 -12.57 -9.09
C ILE A 45 -11.18 -12.98 -9.11
N GLN A 46 -11.50 -14.13 -9.71
CA GLN A 46 -12.86 -14.69 -9.69
C GLN A 46 -13.33 -14.98 -8.26
N GLY A 47 -12.46 -15.56 -7.43
CA GLY A 47 -12.71 -15.83 -6.02
C GLY A 47 -12.97 -14.55 -5.20
N LEU A 48 -12.19 -13.50 -5.46
CA LEU A 48 -12.37 -12.18 -4.85
C LEU A 48 -13.80 -11.64 -5.09
N LYS A 49 -14.32 -11.81 -6.32
CA LYS A 49 -15.68 -11.41 -6.65
C LYS A 49 -16.74 -12.33 -6.07
N SER A 50 -16.62 -13.64 -6.29
CA SER A 50 -17.64 -14.61 -5.90
C SER A 50 -17.77 -14.78 -4.39
N THR A 51 -16.67 -14.66 -3.65
CA THR A 51 -16.64 -14.89 -2.20
C THR A 51 -16.82 -13.61 -1.40
N HIS A 52 -16.33 -12.47 -1.92
CA HIS A 52 -16.32 -11.21 -1.17
C HIS A 52 -17.09 -10.07 -1.83
N GLY A 53 -17.64 -10.27 -3.03
CA GLY A 53 -18.32 -9.21 -3.81
C GLY A 53 -17.39 -8.14 -4.36
N LEU A 54 -16.07 -8.27 -4.15
CA LEU A 54 -15.07 -7.27 -4.48
C LEU A 54 -14.66 -7.37 -5.95
N THR A 55 -14.44 -6.23 -6.59
CA THR A 55 -14.01 -6.15 -7.99
C THR A 55 -12.61 -5.54 -8.01
N LEU A 56 -11.67 -6.20 -8.68
CA LEU A 56 -10.31 -5.73 -8.84
C LEU A 56 -10.23 -4.76 -10.02
N ASP A 57 -9.54 -3.63 -9.84
CA ASP A 57 -9.34 -2.62 -10.87
C ASP A 57 -8.03 -2.85 -11.64
N ALA A 58 -6.96 -3.28 -10.95
CA ALA A 58 -5.67 -3.55 -11.58
C ALA A 58 -4.88 -4.69 -10.91
N ILE A 59 -4.01 -5.34 -11.68
CA ILE A 59 -3.13 -6.42 -11.22
C ILE A 59 -1.71 -6.20 -11.74
N GLY A 60 -0.73 -6.36 -10.85
CA GLY A 60 0.69 -6.39 -11.14
C GLY A 60 1.15 -7.76 -11.63
N LEU A 61 2.46 -7.95 -11.72
CA LEU A 61 3.04 -9.18 -12.25
C LEU A 61 3.72 -9.97 -11.14
N ARG A 62 5.04 -9.83 -10.98
CA ARG A 62 5.77 -10.39 -9.84
C ARG A 62 6.61 -9.29 -9.21
N ASN A 63 6.28 -8.95 -7.98
CA ASN A 63 6.89 -7.86 -7.23
C ASN A 63 8.42 -7.94 -7.27
N GLU A 64 9.09 -6.96 -7.88
CA GLU A 64 10.55 -6.82 -7.87
C GLU A 64 11.33 -8.06 -8.35
N ARG A 65 10.77 -8.82 -9.29
CA ARG A 65 11.40 -10.05 -9.82
C ARG A 65 11.61 -9.98 -11.33
N GLY A 66 11.82 -8.77 -11.85
CA GLY A 66 12.26 -8.53 -13.22
C GLY A 66 11.12 -8.41 -14.22
N VAL A 67 11.47 -8.56 -15.50
CA VAL A 67 10.57 -8.31 -16.63
C VAL A 67 10.37 -9.59 -17.44
N ASN A 68 9.11 -9.96 -17.67
CA ASN A 68 8.74 -11.03 -18.60
C ASN A 68 7.60 -10.58 -19.53
N ILE A 69 7.96 -10.23 -20.76
CA ILE A 69 7.05 -9.67 -21.77
C ILE A 69 6.05 -10.72 -22.28
N ASP A 70 6.48 -11.97 -22.41
CA ASP A 70 5.60 -13.03 -22.90
C ASP A 70 4.55 -13.39 -21.85
N TYR A 71 4.93 -13.39 -20.57
CA TYR A 71 4.01 -13.59 -19.45
C TYR A 71 2.93 -12.50 -19.41
N VAL A 72 3.27 -11.22 -19.51
CA VAL A 72 2.23 -10.17 -19.45
C VAL A 72 1.24 -10.25 -20.62
N LYS A 73 1.73 -10.62 -21.81
CA LYS A 73 0.84 -10.87 -22.97
C LYS A 73 -0.04 -12.10 -22.74
N MET A 74 0.49 -13.15 -22.13
CA MET A 74 -0.23 -14.36 -21.77
C MET A 74 -1.31 -14.09 -20.71
N LEU A 75 -0.97 -13.35 -19.65
CA LEU A 75 -1.92 -12.94 -18.61
C LEU A 75 -3.05 -12.10 -19.20
N HIS A 76 -2.72 -11.11 -20.03
CA HIS A 76 -3.74 -10.27 -20.69
C HIS A 76 -4.73 -11.11 -21.52
N ARG A 77 -4.23 -12.04 -22.36
CA ARG A 77 -5.12 -12.96 -23.10
C ARG A 77 -5.96 -13.83 -22.17
N THR A 78 -5.37 -14.33 -21.10
CA THR A 78 -6.06 -15.22 -20.15
C THR A 78 -7.17 -14.47 -19.38
N LEU A 79 -6.92 -13.22 -18.95
CA LEU A 79 -7.94 -12.35 -18.35
C LEU A 79 -9.10 -12.11 -19.32
N ASN A 80 -8.80 -11.75 -20.57
CA ASN A 80 -9.83 -11.47 -21.59
C ASN A 80 -10.69 -12.70 -21.87
N ASN A 81 -10.07 -13.87 -22.04
CA ASN A 81 -10.78 -15.13 -22.29
C ASN A 81 -11.65 -15.59 -21.11
N ASN A 82 -11.41 -15.05 -19.91
CA ASN A 82 -12.16 -15.36 -18.70
C ASN A 82 -13.13 -14.23 -18.28
N GLY A 83 -13.44 -13.29 -19.18
CA GLY A 83 -14.39 -12.20 -18.91
C GLY A 83 -13.89 -11.15 -17.93
N LEU A 84 -12.57 -11.00 -17.80
CA LEU A 84 -11.90 -10.05 -16.91
C LEU A 84 -11.15 -8.95 -17.67
N ALA A 85 -11.59 -8.62 -18.89
CA ALA A 85 -10.94 -7.63 -19.76
C ALA A 85 -10.89 -6.21 -19.17
N GLN A 86 -11.73 -5.92 -18.18
CA GLN A 86 -11.74 -4.65 -17.44
C GLN A 86 -10.60 -4.54 -16.42
N VAL A 87 -9.98 -5.65 -16.01
CA VAL A 87 -8.87 -5.65 -15.05
C VAL A 87 -7.62 -5.17 -15.76
N LYS A 88 -7.11 -4.01 -15.37
CA LYS A 88 -5.92 -3.40 -15.97
C LYS A 88 -4.66 -4.12 -15.50
N ILE A 89 -3.68 -4.29 -16.37
CA ILE A 89 -2.36 -4.75 -15.95
C ILE A 89 -1.43 -3.54 -15.74
N HIS A 90 -0.80 -3.46 -14.57
CA HIS A 90 0.36 -2.62 -14.33
C HIS A 90 1.62 -3.47 -14.32
N GLY A 91 2.76 -2.89 -14.67
CA GLY A 91 4.03 -3.58 -14.59
C GLY A 91 5.22 -2.66 -14.87
N PHE A 92 6.44 -3.08 -14.51
CA PHE A 92 6.81 -4.37 -13.90
C PHE A 92 7.13 -4.29 -12.41
N ASP A 93 6.76 -3.20 -11.73
CA ASP A 93 6.86 -3.10 -10.25
C ASP A 93 8.28 -3.44 -9.74
N ASN A 94 9.27 -2.94 -10.47
CA ASN A 94 10.70 -3.03 -10.13
C ASN A 94 11.18 -1.67 -9.59
N TRP A 95 12.29 -1.68 -8.85
CA TRP A 95 12.85 -0.48 -8.19
C TRP A 95 14.19 -0.02 -8.77
N GLN A 96 14.89 -0.88 -9.52
CA GLN A 96 16.24 -0.61 -10.03
C GLN A 96 16.26 0.53 -11.08
N LYS A 97 17.44 1.07 -11.37
CA LYS A 97 17.60 2.20 -12.31
C LYS A 97 17.01 1.96 -13.70
N ASP A 98 17.02 0.71 -14.17
CA ASP A 98 16.53 0.22 -15.46
C ASP A 98 15.07 -0.24 -15.44
N LYS A 99 14.32 0.04 -14.35
CA LYS A 99 12.92 -0.43 -14.14
C LYS A 99 11.92 -0.11 -15.26
N PHE A 100 12.24 0.84 -16.14
CA PHE A 100 11.40 1.21 -17.29
C PHE A 100 11.98 0.86 -18.66
N ASP A 101 13.16 0.23 -18.76
CA ASP A 101 13.83 -0.03 -20.06
C ASP A 101 12.96 -0.84 -21.02
N TRP A 102 12.15 -1.73 -20.47
CA TRP A 102 11.19 -2.56 -21.20
C TRP A 102 10.10 -1.74 -21.92
N ALA A 103 9.74 -0.57 -21.41
CA ALA A 103 8.58 0.20 -21.88
C ALA A 103 8.77 0.67 -23.33
N THR A 104 10.00 0.98 -23.74
CA THR A 104 10.34 1.38 -25.12
C THR A 104 9.94 0.32 -26.16
N LYS A 105 9.90 -0.96 -25.77
CA LYS A 105 9.47 -2.05 -26.66
C LYS A 105 8.02 -1.92 -27.10
N MET A 106 7.17 -1.22 -26.33
CA MET A 106 5.78 -0.92 -26.72
C MET A 106 5.68 -0.13 -28.03
N ILE A 107 6.73 0.58 -28.45
CA ILE A 107 6.72 1.37 -29.70
C ILE A 107 6.55 0.45 -30.92
N ALA A 108 7.21 -0.70 -30.94
CA ALA A 108 7.09 -1.68 -32.01
C ALA A 108 6.09 -2.79 -31.69
N ASP A 109 5.95 -3.16 -30.41
CA ASP A 109 5.14 -4.27 -29.97
C ASP A 109 3.73 -3.82 -29.55
N THR A 110 2.80 -3.84 -30.51
CA THR A 110 1.40 -3.47 -30.27
C THR A 110 0.70 -4.42 -29.30
N THR A 111 1.12 -5.70 -29.24
CA THR A 111 0.53 -6.66 -28.30
C THR A 111 0.92 -6.35 -26.86
N LEU A 112 2.20 -6.03 -26.61
CA LEU A 112 2.67 -5.56 -25.31
C LEU A 112 2.02 -4.23 -24.93
N ARG A 113 1.93 -3.29 -25.88
CA ARG A 113 1.26 -2.00 -25.68
C ARG A 113 -0.20 -2.16 -25.28
N SER A 114 -0.93 -3.10 -25.87
CA SER A 114 -2.31 -3.40 -25.48
C SER A 114 -2.38 -4.14 -24.14
N ALA A 115 -1.43 -5.03 -23.85
CA ALA A 115 -1.44 -5.85 -22.65
C ALA A 115 -1.18 -5.05 -21.36
N VAL A 116 -0.29 -4.06 -21.40
CA VAL A 116 0.05 -3.25 -20.21
C VAL A 116 -0.70 -1.93 -20.25
N ALA A 117 -1.62 -1.72 -19.33
CA ALA A 117 -2.44 -0.51 -19.25
C ALA A 117 -1.74 0.65 -18.54
N ILE A 118 -0.84 0.34 -17.59
CA ILE A 118 -0.20 1.30 -16.69
C ILE A 118 1.31 1.02 -16.65
N LEU A 119 2.13 2.06 -16.78
CA LEU A 119 3.57 1.95 -16.54
C LEU A 119 3.80 2.07 -15.03
N SER A 120 4.25 1.01 -14.37
CA SER A 120 4.47 1.02 -12.92
C SER A 120 5.88 0.63 -12.51
N ALA A 121 6.30 1.20 -11.39
CA ALA A 121 7.60 1.03 -10.78
C ALA A 121 7.51 1.41 -9.30
N HIS A 122 8.55 1.05 -8.55
CA HIS A 122 8.67 1.39 -7.13
C HIS A 122 9.60 2.59 -6.94
N THR A 123 9.53 3.22 -5.77
CA THR A 123 10.49 4.20 -5.23
C THR A 123 10.81 5.35 -6.20
N LEU A 124 9.80 5.93 -6.85
CA LEU A 124 10.01 7.04 -7.79
C LEU A 124 10.51 8.32 -7.12
N SER A 125 10.38 8.48 -5.80
CA SER A 125 11.02 9.59 -5.08
C SER A 125 12.54 9.43 -5.01
N GLU A 126 13.06 8.20 -5.02
CA GLU A 126 14.50 7.92 -5.01
C GLU A 126 15.06 7.87 -6.43
N ILE A 127 14.38 7.12 -7.31
CA ILE A 127 14.77 6.96 -8.71
C ILE A 127 13.57 7.35 -9.59
N PRO A 128 13.51 8.61 -10.05
CA PRO A 128 12.39 9.12 -10.84
C PRO A 128 12.19 8.41 -12.17
N ALA A 129 10.98 8.48 -12.71
CA ALA A 129 10.74 8.12 -14.10
C ALA A 129 11.42 9.15 -15.02
N PRO A 130 12.31 8.73 -15.95
CA PRO A 130 13.01 9.68 -16.80
C PRO A 130 12.06 10.35 -17.80
N ASP A 131 12.42 11.54 -18.29
CA ASP A 131 11.60 12.33 -19.23
C ASP A 131 11.17 11.52 -20.46
N SER A 132 12.03 10.64 -20.96
CA SER A 132 11.73 9.75 -22.09
C SER A 132 10.54 8.82 -21.81
N ILE A 133 10.40 8.36 -20.57
CA ILE A 133 9.28 7.51 -20.13
C ILE A 133 8.03 8.34 -19.92
N GLN A 134 8.14 9.57 -19.42
CA GLN A 134 7.00 10.48 -19.31
C GLN A 134 6.43 10.86 -20.68
N LEU A 135 7.29 11.13 -21.65
CA LEU A 135 6.91 11.37 -23.05
C LEU A 135 6.25 10.13 -23.65
N LEU A 136 6.86 8.95 -23.47
CA LEU A 136 6.28 7.69 -23.95
C LEU A 136 4.90 7.42 -23.33
N ALA A 137 4.75 7.65 -22.02
CA ALA A 137 3.48 7.48 -21.30
C ALA A 137 2.40 8.39 -21.88
N LYS A 138 2.73 9.66 -22.14
CA LYS A 138 1.84 10.63 -22.78
C LYS A 138 1.45 10.19 -24.20
N ASP A 139 2.41 9.81 -25.03
CA ASP A 139 2.20 9.40 -26.43
C ASP A 139 1.38 8.12 -26.54
N LEU A 140 1.54 7.20 -25.59
CA LEU A 140 0.78 5.95 -25.53
C LEU A 140 -0.52 6.05 -24.73
N HIS A 141 -0.83 7.22 -24.16
CA HIS A 141 -1.98 7.46 -23.28
C HIS A 141 -2.04 6.48 -22.08
N LYS A 142 -0.90 6.26 -21.43
CA LYS A 142 -0.78 5.37 -20.25
C LYS A 142 -0.39 6.20 -19.03
N PRO A 143 -1.07 6.03 -17.88
CA PRO A 143 -0.63 6.64 -16.64
C PRO A 143 0.68 6.00 -16.14
N ILE A 144 1.46 6.77 -15.40
CA ILE A 144 2.57 6.29 -14.59
C ILE A 144 2.08 6.14 -13.15
N TRP A 145 2.30 4.96 -12.56
CA TRP A 145 2.00 4.69 -11.15
C TRP A 145 3.29 4.36 -10.39
N ASN A 146 3.43 4.93 -9.20
CA ASN A 146 4.35 4.42 -8.19
C ASN A 146 3.59 3.44 -7.31
N THR A 147 3.79 2.15 -7.55
CA THR A 147 3.03 1.06 -6.93
C THR A 147 3.61 0.61 -5.59
N GLU A 148 4.79 1.10 -5.23
CA GLU A 148 5.39 0.91 -3.91
C GLU A 148 6.39 2.04 -3.60
N GLU A 149 6.06 2.88 -2.63
CA GLU A 149 6.90 3.98 -2.16
C GLU A 149 7.18 3.81 -0.66
N HIS A 150 8.31 4.35 -0.21
CA HIS A 150 8.72 4.25 1.18
C HIS A 150 9.11 5.60 1.76
N VAL A 151 8.64 5.87 2.98
CA VAL A 151 9.05 7.03 3.77
C VAL A 151 9.47 6.57 5.16
N TYR A 152 10.73 6.16 5.28
CA TYR A 152 11.34 5.64 6.50
C TYR A 152 11.77 6.77 7.47
N LEU A 153 10.80 7.51 7.99
CA LEU A 153 11.01 8.65 8.89
C LEU A 153 10.15 8.53 10.15
N ASN A 154 10.45 9.35 11.16
CA ASN A 154 9.75 9.40 12.44
C ASN A 154 8.91 10.67 12.61
N GLY A 155 7.92 10.58 13.50
CA GLY A 155 7.12 11.72 13.95
C GLY A 155 6.57 12.56 12.78
N PHE A 156 6.56 13.87 12.97
CA PHE A 156 6.06 14.80 11.97
C PHE A 156 6.94 14.90 10.70
N ASP A 157 8.25 14.61 10.77
CA ASP A 157 9.09 14.55 9.55
C ASP A 157 8.63 13.44 8.60
N CYS A 158 8.03 12.37 9.13
CA CYS A 158 7.39 11.34 8.30
C CYS A 158 6.15 11.87 7.57
N ALA A 159 5.30 12.66 8.24
CA ALA A 159 4.15 13.27 7.60
C ALA A 159 4.57 14.25 6.49
N LEU A 160 5.57 15.10 6.76
CA LEU A 160 6.18 15.99 5.77
C LEU A 160 6.77 15.20 4.60
N GLY A 161 7.55 14.16 4.90
CA GLY A 161 8.18 13.30 3.89
C GLY A 161 7.18 12.57 3.00
N ILE A 162 6.01 12.15 3.53
CA ILE A 162 4.93 11.55 2.75
C ILE A 162 4.36 12.55 1.74
N VAL A 163 4.05 13.77 2.18
CA VAL A 163 3.49 14.80 1.28
C VAL A 163 4.53 15.25 0.25
N ASP A 164 5.79 15.39 0.66
CA ASP A 164 6.93 15.70 -0.22
C ASP A 164 7.10 14.62 -1.29
N ALA A 165 7.10 13.35 -0.89
CA ALA A 165 7.17 12.22 -1.81
C ALA A 165 5.99 12.19 -2.79
N PHE A 166 4.76 12.41 -2.31
CA PHE A 166 3.56 12.43 -3.17
C PHE A 166 3.59 13.58 -4.19
N ASN A 167 3.97 14.78 -3.74
CA ASN A 167 4.11 15.94 -4.62
C ASN A 167 5.19 15.69 -5.68
N LYS A 168 6.38 15.25 -5.28
CA LYS A 168 7.51 15.00 -6.19
C LYS A 168 7.26 13.85 -7.15
N ASN A 169 6.55 12.81 -6.73
CA ASN A 169 6.13 11.72 -7.62
C ASN A 169 5.38 12.27 -8.86
N TYR A 170 4.45 13.21 -8.65
CA TYR A 170 3.77 13.85 -9.77
C TYR A 170 4.67 14.86 -10.49
N ILE A 171 5.30 15.79 -9.76
CA ILE A 171 6.07 16.89 -10.34
C ILE A 171 7.26 16.38 -11.18
N ILE A 172 7.97 15.38 -10.69
CA ILE A 172 9.22 14.90 -11.28
C ILE A 172 8.98 13.70 -12.20
N SER A 173 8.06 12.79 -11.84
CA SER A 173 7.86 11.53 -12.59
C SER A 173 6.54 11.45 -13.36
N GLY A 174 5.67 12.46 -13.25
CA GLY A 174 4.32 12.39 -13.83
C GLY A 174 3.43 11.31 -13.22
N ALA A 175 3.78 10.78 -12.05
CA ALA A 175 3.05 9.69 -11.42
C ALA A 175 1.70 10.18 -10.88
N THR A 176 0.63 9.47 -11.21
CA THR A 176 -0.76 9.85 -10.89
C THR A 176 -1.41 8.95 -9.83
N LYS A 177 -0.68 7.94 -9.37
CA LYS A 177 -1.03 7.13 -8.21
C LYS A 177 0.26 6.77 -7.48
N ILE A 178 0.25 6.93 -6.17
CA ILE A 178 1.35 6.57 -5.27
C ILE A 178 0.78 5.66 -4.18
N VAL A 179 1.39 4.48 -4.01
CA VAL A 179 1.04 3.53 -2.95
C VAL A 179 2.24 3.40 -2.03
N ASN A 180 2.07 3.74 -0.76
CA ASN A 180 3.12 3.56 0.23
C ASN A 180 3.02 2.16 0.87
N TRP A 181 4.13 1.43 0.88
CA TRP A 181 4.26 0.20 1.65
C TRP A 181 4.61 0.55 3.09
N TYR A 182 3.89 0.14 4.14
CA TYR A 182 2.60 -0.56 4.14
C TYR A 182 1.60 0.08 5.10
N LEU A 183 0.33 -0.32 4.99
CA LEU A 183 -0.81 0.39 5.60
C LEU A 183 -0.72 0.56 7.12
N CYS A 184 -0.44 -0.51 7.85
CA CYS A 184 -0.58 -0.60 9.30
C CYS A 184 0.43 -1.58 9.88
N GLY A 185 1.26 -1.12 10.82
CA GLY A 185 2.23 -1.93 11.56
C GLY A 185 1.51 -2.86 12.53
N SER A 186 1.08 -4.01 12.03
CA SER A 186 0.40 -5.07 12.79
C SER A 186 1.24 -6.34 12.87
N THR A 187 2.56 -6.17 12.92
CA THR A 187 3.54 -7.25 13.09
C THR A 187 4.19 -7.17 14.47
N TYR A 188 4.75 -8.29 14.93
CA TYR A 188 5.59 -8.30 16.13
C TYR A 188 6.76 -7.32 15.98
N SER A 189 7.21 -6.71 17.08
CA SER A 189 8.24 -5.67 17.03
C SER A 189 9.62 -6.18 16.59
N ILE A 190 9.85 -7.50 16.67
CA ILE A 190 11.06 -8.16 16.17
C ILE A 190 11.11 -8.23 14.64
N GLU A 191 9.95 -8.13 13.96
CA GLU A 191 9.88 -8.19 12.51
C GLU A 191 10.49 -6.95 11.85
N PRO A 192 11.10 -7.10 10.66
CA PRO A 192 11.54 -5.97 9.86
C PRO A 192 10.43 -4.95 9.66
N PHE A 193 10.77 -3.66 9.73
CA PHE A 193 9.85 -2.55 9.43
C PHE A 193 8.57 -2.53 10.31
N SER A 194 8.66 -3.02 11.55
CA SER A 194 7.53 -3.10 12.50
C SER A 194 7.04 -1.74 13.02
N GLN A 195 7.75 -0.64 12.74
CA GLN A 195 7.40 0.71 13.18
C GLN A 195 7.41 1.76 12.06
N GLN A 196 8.33 1.61 11.10
CA GLN A 196 8.46 2.47 9.93
C GLN A 196 8.37 1.61 8.68
N PRO A 197 7.62 2.03 7.65
CA PRO A 197 6.93 3.32 7.49
C PRO A 197 5.40 3.37 7.77
N PRO A 198 4.70 2.38 8.38
CA PRO A 198 3.24 2.39 8.42
C PRO A 198 2.58 3.59 9.09
N MET A 199 1.44 4.09 8.61
CA MET A 199 0.80 5.28 9.22
C MET A 199 0.21 5.06 10.62
N LEU A 200 -0.02 3.80 11.01
CA LEU A 200 -0.45 3.43 12.36
C LEU A 200 0.26 2.15 12.82
N ILE A 201 0.32 1.95 14.13
CA ILE A 201 0.83 0.73 14.74
C ILE A 201 -0.31 0.09 15.52
N ALA A 202 -0.71 -1.13 15.16
CA ALA A 202 -1.77 -1.88 15.83
C ALA A 202 -1.34 -3.35 15.95
N ARG A 203 -0.34 -3.58 16.81
CA ARG A 203 0.34 -4.87 16.98
C ARG A 203 0.08 -5.55 18.33
N GLN A 204 -0.82 -5.01 19.14
CA GLN A 204 -1.20 -5.57 20.43
C GLN A 204 -2.70 -5.93 20.45
N PRO A 205 -3.14 -6.90 19.62
CA PRO A 205 -4.54 -7.31 19.60
C PRO A 205 -5.05 -7.80 20.97
N TRP A 206 -4.18 -8.32 21.84
CA TRP A 206 -4.52 -8.76 23.19
C TRP A 206 -4.91 -7.62 24.15
N SER A 207 -4.38 -6.41 23.97
CA SER A 207 -4.75 -5.22 24.75
C SER A 207 -5.73 -4.32 24.03
N GLY A 208 -5.88 -4.49 22.71
CA GLY A 208 -6.60 -3.57 21.83
C GLY A 208 -5.88 -2.22 21.65
N HIS A 209 -4.64 -2.08 22.14
CA HIS A 209 -3.87 -0.86 22.00
C HIS A 209 -3.41 -0.65 20.55
N TYR A 210 -3.51 0.60 20.09
CA TYR A 210 -2.94 1.06 18.85
C TYR A 210 -2.38 2.48 19.02
N GLN A 211 -1.43 2.82 18.16
CA GLN A 211 -0.80 4.13 18.11
C GLN A 211 -1.04 4.75 16.73
N ILE A 212 -1.67 5.92 16.72
CA ILE A 212 -1.73 6.79 15.54
C ILE A 212 -0.39 7.51 15.43
N ARG A 213 0.30 7.37 14.30
CA ARG A 213 1.51 8.15 14.00
C ARG A 213 1.11 9.42 13.27
N GLU A 214 1.93 10.46 13.37
CA GLU A 214 1.73 11.71 12.63
C GLU A 214 1.68 11.47 11.11
N ALA A 215 2.34 10.41 10.64
CA ALA A 215 2.26 9.91 9.27
C ALA A 215 0.81 9.82 8.72
N LEU A 216 -0.17 9.44 9.54
CA LEU A 216 -1.59 9.40 9.15
C LEU A 216 -2.08 10.75 8.63
N TRP A 217 -1.62 11.85 9.23
CA TRP A 217 -2.05 13.19 8.85
C TRP A 217 -1.42 13.64 7.53
N GLY A 218 -0.24 13.12 7.18
CA GLY A 218 0.31 13.25 5.82
C GLY A 218 -0.63 12.65 4.76
N TYR A 219 -1.16 11.46 4.99
CA TYR A 219 -2.20 10.88 4.12
C TYR A 219 -3.49 11.70 4.13
N ALA A 220 -3.92 12.22 5.29
CA ALA A 220 -5.16 12.99 5.39
C ALA A 220 -5.13 14.27 4.53
N HIS A 221 -3.96 14.91 4.38
CA HIS A 221 -3.75 16.07 3.52
C HIS A 221 -3.96 15.78 2.02
N TYR A 222 -3.91 14.51 1.60
CA TYR A 222 -4.34 14.05 0.28
C TYR A 222 -5.75 13.46 0.32
N GLY A 223 -5.97 12.44 1.15
CA GLY A 223 -7.19 11.62 1.14
C GLY A 223 -8.48 12.34 1.50
N GLN A 224 -8.43 13.52 2.16
CA GLN A 224 -9.61 14.35 2.39
C GLN A 224 -9.71 15.56 1.45
N PHE A 225 -8.70 15.82 0.64
CA PHE A 225 -8.63 16.99 -0.24
C PHE A 225 -8.68 16.62 -1.72
N THR A 226 -8.59 15.35 -2.06
CA THR A 226 -8.66 14.85 -3.44
C THR A 226 -9.51 13.59 -3.50
N ALA A 227 -9.88 13.20 -4.73
CA ALA A 227 -10.45 11.89 -5.01
C ALA A 227 -9.76 11.26 -6.23
N ALA A 228 -9.99 9.97 -6.47
CA ALA A 228 -9.26 9.20 -7.47
C ALA A 228 -9.46 9.69 -8.92
N ASP A 229 -10.57 10.38 -9.20
CA ASP A 229 -10.91 10.95 -10.51
C ASP A 229 -10.42 12.40 -10.70
N TRP A 230 -9.83 13.01 -9.66
CA TRP A 230 -9.32 14.37 -9.76
C TRP A 230 -8.09 14.45 -10.68
N GLN A 231 -7.95 15.59 -11.33
CA GLN A 231 -6.89 15.86 -12.29
C GLN A 231 -5.93 16.90 -11.74
N TYR A 232 -4.64 16.63 -11.83
CA TYR A 232 -3.64 17.67 -11.59
C TYR A 232 -3.79 18.83 -12.60
N VAL A 233 -3.58 20.05 -12.11
CA VAL A 233 -3.69 21.27 -12.91
C VAL A 233 -2.35 21.59 -13.56
N ASN A 234 -2.34 21.68 -14.89
CA ASN A 234 -1.17 22.14 -15.65
C ASN A 234 -0.76 23.55 -15.21
N GLY A 235 0.52 23.73 -14.86
CA GLY A 235 1.05 24.99 -14.33
C GLY A 235 0.63 25.30 -12.89
N GLY A 236 -0.06 24.38 -12.20
CA GLY A 236 -0.46 24.51 -10.80
C GLY A 236 0.32 23.60 -9.85
N CYS A 237 1.45 23.05 -10.29
CA CYS A 237 2.28 22.13 -9.51
C CYS A 237 3.76 22.49 -9.73
N ASP A 238 4.51 22.73 -8.66
CA ASP A 238 5.93 23.10 -8.74
C ASP A 238 6.64 22.92 -7.39
N THR A 239 7.96 23.09 -7.41
CA THR A 239 8.81 23.24 -6.23
C THR A 239 8.83 24.69 -5.74
N LEU A 240 9.09 24.86 -4.44
CA LEU A 240 9.14 26.15 -3.78
C LEU A 240 10.57 26.69 -3.70
N LYS A 241 10.74 28.01 -3.87
CA LYS A 241 12.07 28.66 -3.93
C LYS A 241 12.92 28.42 -2.68
N GLU A 242 12.31 28.51 -1.51
CA GLU A 242 13.02 28.37 -0.24
C GLU A 242 13.08 26.93 0.26
N GLY A 243 12.47 25.97 -0.45
CA GLY A 243 12.32 24.57 -0.06
C GLY A 243 10.85 24.15 0.06
N GLY A 244 10.56 22.90 -0.30
CA GLY A 244 9.21 22.34 -0.36
C GLY A 244 8.61 22.31 -1.77
N SER A 245 7.32 22.00 -1.85
CA SER A 245 6.59 21.83 -3.10
C SER A 245 5.09 22.06 -2.92
N TYR A 246 4.38 22.27 -4.03
CA TYR A 246 2.93 22.28 -4.06
C TYR A 246 2.39 21.56 -5.29
N VAL A 247 1.21 20.97 -5.15
CA VAL A 247 0.41 20.46 -6.26
C VAL A 247 -1.01 20.99 -6.17
N THR A 248 -1.63 21.18 -7.33
CA THR A 248 -3.06 21.55 -7.42
C THR A 248 -3.80 20.45 -8.17
N LEU A 249 -4.87 19.95 -7.58
CA LEU A 249 -5.78 19.00 -8.23
C LEU A 249 -7.18 19.61 -8.32
N LYS A 250 -7.88 19.34 -9.40
CA LYS A 250 -9.26 19.79 -9.64
C LYS A 250 -10.20 18.63 -9.89
N VAL A 251 -11.46 18.86 -9.57
CA VAL A 251 -12.56 18.00 -10.00
C VAL A 251 -12.71 18.15 -11.53
N PRO A 252 -12.83 17.05 -12.31
CA PRO A 252 -13.13 17.15 -13.72
C PRO A 252 -14.44 17.89 -13.97
N ASP A 253 -14.47 18.74 -15.00
CA ASP A 253 -15.66 19.47 -15.47
C ASP A 253 -16.37 20.35 -14.41
N ARG A 254 -15.74 20.57 -13.26
CA ARG A 254 -16.18 21.48 -12.21
C ARG A 254 -15.03 22.41 -11.83
N GLY A 255 -15.38 23.55 -11.25
CA GLY A 255 -14.39 24.53 -10.80
C GLY A 255 -13.69 24.16 -9.49
N ASP A 256 -14.15 23.12 -8.78
CA ASP A 256 -13.60 22.80 -7.45
C ASP A 256 -12.18 22.26 -7.52
N TYR A 257 -11.35 22.69 -6.58
CA TYR A 257 -9.94 22.31 -6.53
C TYR A 257 -9.37 22.32 -5.12
N SER A 258 -8.20 21.70 -5.00
CA SER A 258 -7.38 21.67 -3.82
C SER A 258 -5.93 21.92 -4.17
N ILE A 259 -5.23 22.64 -3.29
CA ILE A 259 -3.79 22.84 -3.33
C ILE A 259 -3.20 22.17 -2.10
N ILE A 260 -2.23 21.28 -2.30
CA ILE A 260 -1.53 20.57 -1.23
C ILE A 260 -0.08 21.03 -1.27
N ILE A 261 0.39 21.57 -0.15
CA ILE A 261 1.67 22.26 -0.01
C ILE A 261 2.43 21.64 1.15
N GLU A 262 3.72 21.44 0.99
CA GLU A 262 4.64 21.17 2.09
C GLU A 262 5.89 22.05 1.98
N THR A 263 6.49 22.41 3.12
CA THR A 263 7.69 23.27 3.21
C THR A 263 8.89 22.53 3.82
N ARG A 264 9.04 21.24 3.52
CA ARG A 264 10.18 20.42 3.94
C ARG A 264 11.47 20.98 3.37
N GLY A 265 12.47 21.12 4.24
CA GLY A 265 13.74 21.75 3.90
C GLY A 265 13.69 23.27 3.77
N ALA A 266 12.53 23.92 4.01
CA ALA A 266 12.45 25.37 3.97
C ALA A 266 13.23 26.02 5.10
N LYS A 267 14.08 27.01 4.77
CA LYS A 267 14.93 27.72 5.74
C LYS A 267 14.32 29.02 6.26
N SER A 268 13.33 29.56 5.56
CA SER A 268 12.63 30.77 5.94
C SER A 268 11.15 30.68 5.53
N THR A 269 10.32 31.49 6.18
CA THR A 269 8.92 31.69 5.79
C THR A 269 8.88 32.23 4.36
N GLN A 270 7.97 31.71 3.54
CA GLN A 270 7.82 32.15 2.15
C GLN A 270 6.36 32.46 1.83
N GLN A 271 6.15 33.54 1.06
CA GLN A 271 4.82 33.96 0.63
C GLN A 271 4.55 33.46 -0.79
N LEU A 272 3.43 32.77 -0.98
CA LEU A 272 2.93 32.40 -2.29
C LEU A 272 1.78 33.31 -2.69
N ASN A 273 1.79 33.71 -3.96
CA ASN A 273 0.76 34.51 -4.60
C ASN A 273 0.15 33.68 -5.73
N PHE A 274 -1.16 33.46 -5.65
CA PHE A 274 -1.89 32.63 -6.61
C PHE A 274 -2.83 33.48 -7.45
N GLU A 275 -2.96 33.11 -8.72
CA GLU A 275 -3.95 33.63 -9.66
C GLU A 275 -4.84 32.47 -10.14
N ILE A 276 -6.15 32.60 -9.92
CA ILE A 276 -7.15 31.58 -10.24
C ILE A 276 -7.59 31.73 -11.70
N LYS A 277 -7.16 30.79 -12.55
CA LYS A 277 -7.46 30.72 -13.98
C LYS A 277 -8.19 29.42 -14.36
N GLY A 278 -8.49 29.27 -15.65
CA GLY A 278 -8.91 27.99 -16.23
C GLY A 278 -10.28 27.47 -15.77
N GLY A 279 -11.19 28.38 -15.40
CA GLY A 279 -12.54 28.01 -14.92
C GLY A 279 -12.58 27.46 -13.49
N LEU A 280 -11.47 27.52 -12.75
CA LEU A 280 -11.44 27.17 -11.34
C LEU A 280 -12.32 28.13 -10.52
N SER A 281 -12.93 27.59 -9.47
CA SER A 281 -13.82 28.31 -8.56
C SER A 281 -13.08 29.47 -7.91
N ARG A 282 -13.72 30.64 -7.83
CA ARG A 282 -13.19 31.81 -7.12
C ARG A 282 -13.76 31.93 -5.71
N GLY A 283 -14.38 30.86 -5.22
CA GLY A 283 -14.98 30.79 -3.89
C GLY A 283 -13.95 30.73 -2.76
N ALA A 284 -14.46 30.75 -1.54
CA ALA A 284 -13.65 30.68 -0.33
C ALA A 284 -12.86 29.36 -0.24
N LEU A 285 -11.58 29.45 0.09
CA LEU A 285 -10.70 28.31 0.31
C LEU A 285 -10.65 27.94 1.79
N ALA A 286 -11.07 26.72 2.07
CA ALA A 286 -10.86 26.07 3.33
C ALA A 286 -9.37 25.74 3.50
N VAL A 287 -8.72 26.27 4.54
CA VAL A 287 -7.32 26.01 4.88
C VAL A 287 -7.18 25.04 6.08
N TRP A 288 -6.27 24.08 5.95
CA TRP A 288 -5.86 23.15 7.00
C TRP A 288 -4.34 23.10 7.10
N LYS A 289 -3.80 23.02 8.30
CA LYS A 289 -2.36 23.04 8.57
C LYS A 289 -1.94 21.89 9.48
N SER A 290 -0.80 21.29 9.19
CA SER A 290 -0.03 20.48 10.15
C SER A 290 1.37 21.08 10.33
N ASP A 291 1.87 21.09 11.55
CA ASP A 291 3.25 21.46 11.89
C ASP A 291 3.77 20.60 13.06
N TRP A 292 4.96 20.93 13.57
CA TRP A 292 5.59 20.21 14.69
C TRP A 292 4.79 20.22 16.01
N HIS A 293 3.86 21.16 16.17
CA HIS A 293 3.08 21.32 17.41
C HIS A 293 1.71 20.69 17.28
N ALA A 294 1.07 20.80 16.11
CA ALA A 294 -0.28 20.32 15.92
C ALA A 294 -0.51 19.74 14.52
N GLN A 295 -1.19 18.59 14.50
CA GLN A 295 -1.53 17.90 13.27
C GLN A 295 -2.95 18.22 12.82
N PHE A 296 -3.13 18.52 11.53
CA PHE A 296 -4.41 18.58 10.83
C PHE A 296 -5.42 19.54 11.48
N ILE A 297 -5.01 20.79 11.68
CA ILE A 297 -5.80 21.84 12.34
C ILE A 297 -6.43 22.78 11.32
N ARG A 298 -7.74 23.01 11.50
CA ARG A 298 -8.51 23.97 10.71
C ARG A 298 -8.00 25.40 10.93
N GLN A 299 -7.76 26.12 9.84
CA GLN A 299 -7.37 27.53 9.84
C GLN A 299 -8.50 28.41 9.29
N THR A 300 -8.34 29.73 9.39
CA THR A 300 -9.23 30.72 8.76
C THR A 300 -9.26 30.53 7.25
N ASP A 301 -10.47 30.57 6.67
CA ASP A 301 -10.66 30.51 5.22
C ASP A 301 -9.98 31.69 4.53
N ILE A 302 -9.40 31.42 3.35
CA ILE A 302 -8.91 32.46 2.45
C ILE A 302 -10.04 32.86 1.51
N LEU A 303 -10.29 34.17 1.38
CA LEU A 303 -11.27 34.73 0.45
C LEU A 303 -10.53 35.36 -0.73
N PRO A 304 -10.51 34.73 -1.91
CA PRO A 304 -9.88 35.32 -3.08
C PRO A 304 -10.50 36.67 -3.45
N GLN A 305 -9.66 37.63 -3.82
CA GLN A 305 -10.06 38.96 -4.29
C GLN A 305 -9.69 39.10 -5.76
N ASN A 306 -10.67 39.37 -6.62
CA ASN A 306 -10.49 39.45 -8.07
C ASN A 306 -9.80 38.22 -8.69
N GLY A 307 -10.02 37.03 -8.12
CA GLY A 307 -9.36 35.80 -8.56
C GLY A 307 -7.91 35.65 -8.09
N HIS A 308 -7.44 36.46 -7.15
CA HIS A 308 -6.12 36.35 -6.56
C HIS A 308 -6.20 36.08 -5.06
N PHE A 309 -5.22 35.38 -4.52
CA PHE A 309 -5.01 35.26 -3.08
C PHE A 309 -3.55 35.00 -2.76
N SER A 310 -3.19 35.18 -1.50
CA SER A 310 -1.84 34.91 -1.00
C SER A 310 -1.90 34.08 0.28
N ILE A 311 -0.84 33.32 0.53
CA ILE A 311 -0.64 32.60 1.79
C ILE A 311 0.83 32.71 2.18
N THR A 312 1.07 32.96 3.46
CA THR A 312 2.40 32.93 4.06
C THR A 312 2.61 31.56 4.68
N LEU A 313 3.65 30.85 4.25
CA LEU A 313 3.94 29.48 4.65
C LEU A 313 5.08 29.45 5.67
N ASP A 314 4.80 28.92 6.86
CA ASP A 314 5.82 28.58 7.84
C ASP A 314 6.78 27.50 7.31
N THR A 315 7.98 27.45 7.89
CA THR A 315 8.97 26.39 7.60
C THR A 315 8.54 25.04 8.17
N GLY A 316 8.82 23.95 7.47
CA GLY A 316 8.54 22.59 7.92
C GLY A 316 7.08 22.40 8.33
N ALA A 317 6.14 22.75 7.46
CA ALA A 317 4.70 22.62 7.68
C ALA A 317 4.01 22.06 6.42
N ILE A 318 2.80 21.53 6.60
CA ILE A 318 1.92 21.05 5.53
C ILE A 318 0.68 21.93 5.52
N TYR A 319 0.27 22.39 4.34
CA TYR A 319 -0.97 23.13 4.13
C TYR A 319 -1.82 22.43 3.07
N SER A 320 -3.11 22.30 3.33
CA SER A 320 -4.09 21.97 2.29
C SER A 320 -5.14 23.08 2.22
N LEU A 321 -5.33 23.60 1.00
CA LEU A 321 -6.32 24.62 0.67
C LEU A 321 -7.35 23.97 -0.26
N THR A 322 -8.64 24.12 -0.04
CA THR A 322 -9.66 23.53 -0.92
C THR A 322 -10.92 24.35 -1.02
N THR A 323 -11.58 24.34 -2.18
CA THR A 323 -12.91 24.92 -2.35
C THR A 323 -14.02 24.00 -1.85
N THR A 324 -13.72 22.72 -1.66
CA THR A 324 -14.67 21.75 -1.07
C THR A 324 -14.82 21.94 0.44
N ARG A 325 -15.77 21.23 1.06
CA ARG A 325 -16.02 21.25 2.50
C ARG A 325 -16.29 19.83 2.99
N GLY A 326 -16.17 19.63 4.30
CA GLY A 326 -16.41 18.33 4.96
C GLY A 326 -15.14 17.64 5.46
N GLN A 327 -13.96 18.22 5.23
CA GLN A 327 -12.72 17.77 5.87
C GLN A 327 -12.86 17.83 7.39
N GLN A 328 -12.33 16.82 8.08
CA GLN A 328 -12.42 16.70 9.52
C GLN A 328 -11.25 15.91 10.11
N LYS A 329 -10.81 16.32 11.30
CA LYS A 329 -9.90 15.54 12.12
C LYS A 329 -10.71 14.57 12.98
N GLY A 330 -10.71 13.29 12.63
CA GLY A 330 -11.35 12.26 13.44
C GLY A 330 -10.67 12.11 14.81
N SER A 331 -11.45 11.79 15.84
CA SER A 331 -10.95 11.47 17.19
C SER A 331 -11.62 10.21 17.72
N PHE A 332 -10.92 9.52 18.63
CA PHE A 332 -11.42 8.33 19.32
C PHE A 332 -11.11 8.51 20.81
N SER A 333 -12.12 8.40 21.66
CA SER A 333 -12.03 8.67 23.11
C SER A 333 -11.38 7.54 23.92
N ASP A 334 -11.34 6.32 23.37
CA ASP A 334 -11.13 5.10 24.15
C ASP A 334 -9.99 4.23 23.60
N THR A 335 -8.79 4.81 23.47
CA THR A 335 -7.61 3.98 23.19
C THR A 335 -7.24 3.19 24.43
N LEU A 336 -7.38 1.86 24.38
CA LEU A 336 -6.99 0.98 25.47
C LEU A 336 -5.48 1.09 25.74
N SER A 337 -5.10 1.03 27.01
CA SER A 337 -3.70 1.08 27.42
C SER A 337 -2.95 -0.17 26.96
N ALA A 338 -1.71 0.02 26.54
CA ALA A 338 -0.82 -1.09 26.22
C ALA A 338 -0.56 -1.96 27.46
N HIS A 339 -0.50 -3.26 27.28
CA HIS A 339 0.05 -4.19 28.26
C HIS A 339 0.77 -5.34 27.56
N SER A 340 1.67 -6.00 28.30
CA SER A 340 2.46 -7.13 27.81
C SER A 340 1.58 -8.26 27.28
N PHE A 341 2.18 -9.10 26.44
CA PHE A 341 1.54 -10.32 25.96
C PHE A 341 1.06 -11.17 27.17
N PRO A 342 -0.09 -11.85 27.07
CA PRO A 342 -0.56 -12.71 28.16
C PRO A 342 0.51 -13.72 28.62
N PHE A 343 0.78 -13.76 29.92
CA PHE A 343 1.73 -14.70 30.51
C PHE A 343 1.19 -15.21 31.86
N PRO A 344 0.94 -16.52 32.02
CA PRO A 344 1.12 -17.59 31.03
C PRO A 344 0.10 -17.49 29.87
N TYR A 345 0.47 -18.04 28.71
CA TYR A 345 -0.41 -18.21 27.55
C TYR A 345 -0.58 -19.70 27.24
N GLN A 346 -1.80 -20.12 26.93
CA GLN A 346 -2.13 -21.48 26.52
C GLN A 346 -3.21 -21.44 25.44
N ASP A 347 -3.03 -22.25 24.40
CA ASP A 347 -4.06 -22.50 23.39
C ASP A 347 -4.06 -23.99 23.05
N ASN A 348 -5.21 -24.65 23.20
CA ASN A 348 -5.42 -26.04 22.79
C ASN A 348 -6.13 -26.15 21.44
N PHE A 349 -6.38 -25.01 20.78
CA PHE A 349 -7.01 -24.85 19.47
C PHE A 349 -8.48 -25.30 19.34
N ASP A 350 -9.08 -25.89 20.39
CA ASP A 350 -10.46 -26.41 20.35
C ASP A 350 -11.52 -25.31 20.29
N GLN A 351 -11.16 -24.09 20.69
CA GLN A 351 -12.03 -22.92 20.55
C GLN A 351 -12.34 -22.58 19.08
N TYR A 352 -11.44 -22.93 18.16
CA TYR A 352 -11.58 -22.63 16.73
C TYR A 352 -12.47 -23.66 16.01
N LYS A 353 -13.73 -23.78 16.42
CA LYS A 353 -14.71 -24.74 15.85
C LYS A 353 -14.98 -24.52 14.36
N ASN A 354 -14.76 -23.30 13.86
CA ASN A 354 -14.85 -22.94 12.45
C ASN A 354 -13.56 -22.21 12.02
N PRO A 355 -12.49 -22.95 11.67
CA PRO A 355 -11.19 -22.36 11.31
C PRO A 355 -11.29 -21.28 10.23
N LYS A 356 -12.19 -21.46 9.26
CA LYS A 356 -12.40 -20.50 8.17
C LYS A 356 -12.81 -19.10 8.66
N ALA A 357 -13.53 -19.00 9.79
CA ALA A 357 -13.90 -17.71 10.38
C ALA A 357 -12.69 -16.91 10.89
N TYR A 358 -11.59 -17.60 11.16
CA TYR A 358 -10.31 -17.03 11.62
C TYR A 358 -9.28 -16.93 10.48
N GLY A 359 -9.66 -17.31 9.25
CA GLY A 359 -8.70 -17.42 8.15
C GLY A 359 -7.70 -18.56 8.33
N TYR A 360 -8.08 -19.60 9.08
CA TYR A 360 -7.27 -20.78 9.42
C TYR A 360 -6.06 -20.54 10.33
N LEU A 361 -5.68 -19.30 10.65
CA LEU A 361 -4.59 -19.01 11.58
C LEU A 361 -5.15 -18.70 12.99
N PRO A 362 -4.62 -19.29 14.08
CA PRO A 362 -5.08 -18.97 15.43
C PRO A 362 -4.66 -17.56 15.83
N SER A 363 -5.23 -17.05 16.93
CA SER A 363 -4.86 -15.73 17.42
C SER A 363 -3.38 -15.67 17.79
N TYR A 364 -2.75 -14.54 17.47
CA TYR A 364 -1.39 -14.15 17.85
C TYR A 364 -0.23 -14.87 17.16
N THR A 365 -0.44 -16.01 16.51
CA THR A 365 0.63 -16.63 15.72
C THR A 365 0.95 -15.81 14.47
N ALA A 366 2.22 -15.76 14.10
CA ALA A 366 2.69 -15.15 12.86
C ALA A 366 3.64 -16.12 12.13
N ASP A 367 3.17 -16.67 11.01
CA ASP A 367 3.96 -17.52 10.13
C ASP A 367 5.05 -16.68 9.45
N ILE A 368 6.33 -17.02 9.67
CA ILE A 368 7.46 -16.34 9.04
C ILE A 368 7.98 -17.13 7.84
N ALA A 369 8.01 -18.45 7.98
CA ALA A 369 8.33 -19.40 6.93
C ALA A 369 7.35 -20.58 6.99
N GLY A 370 6.93 -21.08 5.83
CA GLY A 370 5.83 -22.04 5.74
C GLY A 370 4.44 -21.43 5.98
N VAL A 371 3.45 -22.30 6.13
CA VAL A 371 2.06 -21.91 6.45
C VAL A 371 1.53 -22.88 7.50
N PHE A 372 0.98 -22.34 8.58
CA PHE A 372 0.40 -23.10 9.68
C PHE A 372 -1.11 -22.84 9.75
N GLU A 373 -1.90 -23.92 9.69
CA GLU A 373 -3.35 -23.85 9.73
C GLU A 373 -3.94 -24.67 10.88
N ILE A 374 -4.98 -24.12 11.51
CA ILE A 374 -5.86 -24.84 12.41
C ILE A 374 -6.49 -26.01 11.65
N SER A 375 -6.17 -27.21 12.09
CA SER A 375 -6.55 -28.47 11.47
C SER A 375 -7.14 -29.41 12.50
N LEU A 376 -7.99 -30.34 12.07
CA LEU A 376 -8.42 -31.45 12.91
C LEU A 376 -7.22 -32.37 13.17
N ARG A 377 -7.03 -32.78 14.42
CA ARG A 377 -6.01 -33.77 14.79
C ARG A 377 -6.26 -35.11 14.09
N THR A 378 -5.19 -35.87 13.81
CA THR A 378 -5.30 -37.19 13.16
C THR A 378 -6.08 -38.20 14.01
N ASP A 379 -6.00 -38.11 15.35
CA ASP A 379 -6.78 -38.89 16.31
C ASP A 379 -8.26 -38.46 16.40
N LYS A 380 -8.64 -37.38 15.70
CA LYS A 380 -9.97 -36.74 15.70
C LYS A 380 -10.41 -36.21 17.07
N ARG A 381 -9.47 -35.99 18.01
CA ARG A 381 -9.75 -35.48 19.36
C ARG A 381 -9.37 -34.01 19.49
N GLY A 382 -10.10 -33.15 18.78
CA GLY A 382 -9.89 -31.70 18.80
C GLY A 382 -9.02 -31.19 17.66
N ASN A 383 -8.62 -29.94 17.77
CA ASN A 383 -7.84 -29.24 16.76
C ASN A 383 -6.34 -29.19 17.12
N CYS A 384 -5.51 -28.89 16.13
CA CYS A 384 -4.10 -28.58 16.27
C CYS A 384 -3.70 -27.46 15.30
N LEU A 385 -2.52 -26.88 15.51
CA LEU A 385 -1.84 -26.07 14.52
C LEU A 385 -0.95 -26.98 13.67
N LYS A 386 -1.21 -27.05 12.36
CA LYS A 386 -0.51 -27.94 11.43
C LYS A 386 0.27 -27.13 10.38
N GLN A 387 1.54 -27.47 10.15
CA GLN A 387 2.29 -27.02 8.98
C GLN A 387 1.73 -27.72 7.72
N VAL A 388 1.12 -26.97 6.79
CA VAL A 388 0.35 -27.53 5.66
C VAL A 388 1.09 -27.59 4.32
N LEU A 389 2.25 -26.93 4.21
CA LEU A 389 3.09 -26.99 3.02
C LEU A 389 3.95 -28.25 3.03
N ALA A 390 3.76 -29.11 2.03
CA ALA A 390 4.61 -30.28 1.81
C ALA A 390 5.95 -29.92 1.14
N GLU A 391 6.01 -28.80 0.43
CA GLU A 391 7.17 -28.37 -0.34
C GLU A 391 7.39 -26.85 -0.21
N LYS A 392 8.65 -26.44 -0.36
CA LYS A 392 9.05 -25.03 -0.36
C LYS A 392 8.40 -24.27 -1.53
N PRO A 393 7.69 -23.14 -1.29
CA PRO A 393 7.07 -22.37 -2.35
C PRO A 393 8.09 -21.66 -3.25
N GLN A 394 7.59 -21.09 -4.36
CA GLN A 394 8.33 -20.15 -5.20
C GLN A 394 8.45 -18.81 -4.49
N CYS A 395 9.42 -18.72 -3.58
CA CYS A 395 9.56 -17.61 -2.66
C CYS A 395 10.00 -16.32 -3.36
N TRP A 396 9.48 -15.20 -2.87
CA TRP A 396 10.04 -13.88 -3.11
C TRP A 396 11.33 -13.73 -2.30
N ALA A 397 11.24 -13.68 -0.97
CA ALA A 397 12.39 -13.58 -0.08
C ALA A 397 13.11 -14.93 0.08
N PRO A 398 14.38 -14.94 0.53
CA PRO A 398 14.97 -16.14 1.10
C PRO A 398 14.10 -16.67 2.23
N GLU A 399 13.96 -17.99 2.31
CA GLU A 399 13.17 -18.67 3.34
C GLU A 399 14.03 -19.77 3.96
N TRP A 400 13.88 -19.99 5.26
CA TRP A 400 14.53 -21.05 6.03
C TRP A 400 13.61 -22.28 6.16
N GLU A 401 13.69 -23.01 7.28
CA GLU A 401 12.74 -24.06 7.67
C GLU A 401 11.41 -23.44 8.11
N PRO A 402 10.27 -24.14 8.02
CA PRO A 402 8.99 -23.61 8.46
C PRO A 402 8.97 -23.27 9.96
N TYR A 403 8.55 -22.06 10.31
CA TYR A 403 8.29 -21.66 11.70
C TYR A 403 7.25 -20.54 11.80
N THR A 404 6.53 -20.55 12.91
CA THR A 404 5.63 -19.49 13.36
C THR A 404 6.12 -18.95 14.69
N ILE A 405 5.97 -17.65 14.90
CA ILE A 405 6.31 -16.97 16.17
C ILE A 405 5.05 -16.58 16.93
N ILE A 406 5.17 -16.50 18.26
CA ILE A 406 4.14 -16.02 19.19
C ILE A 406 4.82 -15.53 20.48
N GLY A 407 4.21 -14.58 21.17
CA GLY A 407 4.60 -14.18 22.53
C GLY A 407 5.07 -12.73 22.66
N ASP A 408 6.00 -12.50 23.59
CA ASP A 408 6.61 -11.20 23.86
C ASP A 408 8.14 -11.29 23.65
N PRO A 409 8.75 -10.41 22.82
CA PRO A 409 10.20 -10.42 22.61
C PRO A 409 11.01 -10.04 23.86
N ASN A 410 10.36 -9.55 24.92
CA ASN A 410 11.02 -9.22 26.19
C ASN A 410 11.08 -10.39 27.18
N TRP A 411 10.55 -11.58 26.86
CA TRP A 411 10.65 -12.73 27.74
C TRP A 411 12.09 -13.23 27.87
N THR A 412 12.59 -13.30 29.11
CA THR A 412 13.96 -13.79 29.43
C THR A 412 13.97 -15.04 30.28
N ASP A 413 12.86 -15.36 30.95
CA ASP A 413 12.70 -16.52 31.84
C ASP A 413 11.30 -17.13 31.60
N TYR A 414 11.25 -18.24 30.87
CA TYR A 414 10.01 -18.90 30.48
C TYR A 414 10.24 -20.39 30.17
N GLU A 415 9.15 -21.16 30.28
CA GLU A 415 9.08 -22.55 29.85
C GLU A 415 8.11 -22.66 28.67
N VAL A 416 8.45 -23.47 27.67
CA VAL A 416 7.56 -23.81 26.55
C VAL A 416 7.27 -25.29 26.59
N SER A 417 5.98 -25.64 26.56
CA SER A 417 5.51 -27.01 26.46
C SER A 417 4.54 -27.12 25.29
N VAL A 418 4.73 -28.14 24.44
CA VAL A 418 3.92 -28.39 23.26
C VAL A 418 3.72 -29.89 23.06
N ASP A 419 2.50 -30.28 22.71
CA ASP A 419 2.23 -31.62 22.18
C ASP A 419 2.55 -31.61 20.68
N MET A 420 3.52 -32.43 20.26
CA MET A 420 3.93 -32.51 18.85
C MET A 420 3.62 -33.87 18.24
N MET A 421 3.26 -33.85 16.97
CA MET A 421 3.12 -35.04 16.13
C MET A 421 3.89 -34.80 14.84
N ILE A 422 4.77 -35.73 14.50
CA ILE A 422 5.47 -35.75 13.22
C ILE A 422 4.68 -36.68 12.30
N ASP A 423 4.13 -36.14 11.21
CA ASP A 423 3.43 -36.92 10.21
C ASP A 423 4.45 -37.64 9.31
N ASN A 424 4.26 -38.93 9.03
CA ASN A 424 5.20 -39.78 8.29
C ASN A 424 5.30 -39.42 6.79
N GLN A 425 4.70 -38.31 6.35
CA GLN A 425 4.78 -37.76 4.99
C GLN A 425 5.29 -36.30 4.93
N GLY A 426 5.76 -35.72 6.05
CA GLY A 426 6.37 -34.38 6.11
C GLY A 426 7.87 -34.45 6.38
N ALA A 427 8.63 -33.52 5.83
CA ALA A 427 10.08 -33.43 5.96
C ALA A 427 10.53 -33.32 7.44
N ALA A 428 10.85 -34.47 8.04
CA ALA A 428 11.68 -34.54 9.23
C ALA A 428 13.12 -34.70 8.76
N GLY A 429 13.94 -33.67 8.94
CA GLY A 429 15.39 -33.81 8.86
C GLY A 429 15.84 -34.78 9.96
N SER A 430 16.23 -35.99 9.57
CA SER A 430 16.98 -36.89 10.43
C SER A 430 18.37 -36.31 10.66
N TRP A 431 18.72 -36.04 11.91
CA TRP A 431 20.12 -35.93 12.31
C TRP A 431 20.66 -37.34 12.51
N ASP A 432 21.62 -37.73 11.68
CA ASP A 432 22.44 -38.92 11.93
C ASP A 432 23.38 -38.65 13.13
N ALA A 433 23.41 -39.65 14.02
CA ALA A 433 24.34 -40.02 15.09
C ALA A 433 25.31 -38.98 15.68
#